data_AF-A0A8H5CXX2-F1
#
_entry.id   AF-A0A8H5CXX2-F1
#
_cell.length_a   1.000
_cell.length_b   1.000
_cell.length_c   1.000
_cell.angle_alpha   90.00
_cell.angle_beta   90.00
_cell.angle_gamma   90.00
#
_symmetry.space_group_name_H-M   'P 1'
#
loop_
_entity.id
_entity.type
_entity.pdbx_description
1 polymer ?
#
loop_
_entity_poly.entity_id
_entity_poly.type
_entity_poly.pdbx_seq_one_letter_code
_entity_poly.pdbx_strand_id
1 'polypeptide(L)'
;MSVASTLPWIRSPTKLALLSLSQTRSQIFQTAFNPTSVRTGAKYLRRRLKGPSMLAYYPPQLNLSKIVSRYPELDMVDEDEQARFEDVEYKRKRGKGAPKKQGKGESRRSSGKRR
;
A
#
# COMPACT_ATOMS: atom_id res chain seq x y z
N MET A 1 30.53 -25.37 -59.35
CA MET A 1 30.02 -24.29 -58.47
C MET A 1 28.83 -24.89 -57.74
N SER A 2 28.84 -25.31 -56.47
CA SER A 2 29.26 -24.68 -55.22
C SER A 2 29.65 -25.78 -54.22
N VAL A 3 30.84 -25.69 -53.61
CA VAL A 3 31.41 -26.66 -52.65
C VAL A 3 31.45 -26.11 -51.22
N ALA A 4 30.63 -25.11 -50.91
CA ALA A 4 30.71 -24.38 -49.63
C ALA A 4 29.96 -25.04 -48.45
N SER A 5 29.35 -26.23 -48.62
CA SER A 5 28.46 -26.83 -47.60
C SER A 5 29.03 -28.00 -46.80
N THR A 6 30.30 -28.37 -46.96
CA THR A 6 30.87 -29.60 -46.38
C THR A 6 31.86 -29.40 -45.21
N LEU A 7 32.02 -28.17 -44.69
CA LEU A 7 32.85 -27.92 -43.50
C LEU A 7 31.98 -28.00 -42.21
N PRO A 8 32.20 -28.99 -41.33
CA PRO A 8 31.31 -29.28 -40.20
C PRO A 8 31.26 -28.17 -39.13
N TRP A 9 32.23 -27.25 -39.11
CA TRP A 9 32.30 -26.15 -38.13
C TRP A 9 31.61 -24.84 -38.58
N ILE A 10 31.15 -24.75 -39.83
CA ILE A 10 30.44 -23.55 -40.37
C ILE A 10 28.92 -23.80 -40.47
N ARG A 11 28.43 -24.95 -39.99
CA ARG A 11 27.01 -25.27 -40.07
C ARG A 11 26.19 -24.40 -39.11
N SER A 12 25.26 -23.62 -39.67
CA SER A 12 24.30 -22.86 -38.88
C SER A 12 23.35 -23.81 -38.11
N PRO A 13 23.01 -23.47 -36.84
CA PRO A 13 22.14 -24.32 -36.03
C PRO A 13 20.73 -24.37 -36.62
N THR A 14 20.10 -25.54 -36.56
CA THR A 14 18.72 -25.72 -36.99
C THR A 14 17.75 -25.12 -35.96
N LYS A 15 16.59 -24.66 -36.42
CA LYS A 15 15.54 -24.11 -35.54
C LYS A 15 15.13 -25.08 -34.42
N LEU A 16 15.07 -26.38 -34.73
CA LEU A 16 14.73 -27.43 -33.75
C LEU A 16 15.81 -27.58 -32.68
N ALA A 17 17.10 -27.52 -33.05
CA ALA A 17 18.20 -27.59 -32.09
C ALA A 17 18.22 -26.37 -31.15
N LEU A 18 17.92 -25.17 -31.66
CA LEU A 18 17.80 -23.97 -30.83
C LEU A 18 16.60 -24.05 -29.87
N LEU A 19 15.52 -24.68 -30.30
CA LEU A 19 14.31 -24.87 -29.49
C LEU A 19 14.57 -25.84 -28.32
N SER A 20 15.22 -26.98 -28.58
CA SER A 20 15.57 -27.96 -27.54
C SER A 20 16.58 -27.40 -26.54
N LEU A 21 17.56 -26.62 -27.02
CA LEU A 21 18.49 -25.90 -26.15
C LEU A 21 17.76 -24.89 -25.25
N SER A 22 16.81 -24.15 -25.80
CA SER A 22 16.00 -23.19 -25.03
C SER A 22 15.13 -23.89 -23.98
N GLN A 23 14.56 -25.05 -24.32
CA GLN A 23 13.77 -25.87 -23.41
C GLN A 23 14.61 -26.41 -22.24
N THR A 24 15.77 -27.00 -22.52
CA THR A 24 16.69 -27.55 -21.50
C THR A 24 17.22 -26.45 -20.58
N ARG A 25 17.61 -25.30 -21.15
CA ARG A 25 17.95 -24.10 -20.36
C ARG A 25 16.81 -23.70 -19.42
N SER A 26 15.58 -23.64 -19.93
CA SER A 26 14.43 -23.28 -19.10
C SER A 26 14.18 -24.27 -17.96
N GLN A 27 14.39 -25.56 -18.19
CA GLN A 27 14.33 -26.60 -17.14
C GLN A 27 15.40 -26.41 -16.07
N ILE A 28 16.66 -26.19 -16.47
CA ILE A 28 17.79 -26.00 -15.54
C ILE A 28 17.56 -24.76 -14.65
N PHE A 29 17.14 -23.65 -15.24
CA PHE A 29 16.99 -22.38 -14.51
C PHE A 29 15.57 -22.12 -13.98
N GLN A 30 14.68 -23.11 -14.05
CA GLN A 30 13.29 -22.99 -13.59
C GLN A 30 12.57 -21.77 -14.19
N THR A 31 12.85 -21.46 -15.46
CA THR A 31 12.20 -20.35 -16.18
C THR A 31 11.09 -20.88 -17.09
N ALA A 32 10.08 -20.05 -17.35
CA ALA A 32 8.98 -20.44 -18.22
C ALA A 32 9.41 -20.50 -19.69
N PHE A 33 9.16 -21.64 -20.35
CA PHE A 33 9.39 -21.85 -21.78
C PHE A 33 8.10 -21.59 -22.57
N ASN A 34 8.12 -20.64 -23.51
CA ASN A 34 6.94 -20.26 -24.32
C ASN A 34 7.29 -20.16 -25.82
N PRO A 35 7.28 -21.28 -26.55
CA PRO A 35 7.71 -21.32 -27.96
C PRO A 35 6.69 -20.71 -28.93
N THR A 36 5.42 -20.62 -28.53
CA THR A 36 4.30 -20.11 -29.33
C THR A 36 3.96 -18.64 -29.03
N SER A 37 4.71 -18.00 -28.13
CA SER A 37 4.53 -16.59 -27.74
C SER A 37 3.11 -16.25 -27.26
N VAL A 38 2.44 -17.22 -26.61
CA VAL A 38 1.07 -17.05 -26.08
C VAL A 38 1.09 -16.15 -24.84
N ARG A 39 0.02 -15.37 -24.64
CA ARG A 39 -0.15 -14.48 -23.47
C ARG A 39 -0.54 -15.28 -22.23
N THR A 40 0.44 -15.77 -21.48
CA THR A 40 0.24 -16.59 -20.26
C THR A 40 -0.05 -15.78 -18.98
N GLY A 41 0.09 -14.45 -19.01
CA GLY A 41 -0.13 -13.59 -17.83
C GLY A 41 1.01 -13.58 -16.81
N ALA A 42 2.12 -14.30 -17.05
CA ALA A 42 3.30 -14.34 -16.16
C ALA A 42 3.90 -12.95 -15.87
N LYS A 43 3.65 -11.94 -16.73
CA LYS A 43 4.01 -10.52 -16.49
C LYS A 43 3.47 -10.01 -15.16
N TYR A 44 2.23 -10.35 -14.82
CA TYR A 44 1.59 -9.86 -13.60
C TYR A 44 2.11 -10.59 -12.36
N LEU A 45 2.38 -11.90 -12.47
CA LEU A 45 2.91 -12.70 -11.36
C LEU A 45 4.38 -12.40 -11.06
N ARG A 46 5.19 -12.06 -12.08
CA ARG A 46 6.59 -11.62 -11.88
C ARG A 46 6.71 -10.24 -11.24
N ARG A 47 5.64 -9.45 -11.23
CA ARG A 47 5.66 -8.13 -10.62
C ARG A 47 5.71 -8.29 -9.11
N ARG A 48 6.73 -7.72 -8.46
CA ARG A 48 6.83 -7.70 -7.00
C ARG A 48 5.62 -6.99 -6.39
N LEU A 49 5.08 -7.57 -5.31
CA LEU A 49 3.99 -6.98 -4.55
C LEU A 49 4.45 -5.66 -3.90
N LYS A 50 3.61 -4.63 -3.98
CA LYS A 50 3.90 -3.29 -3.42
C LYS A 50 3.17 -2.98 -2.11
N GLY A 51 2.34 -3.91 -1.62
CA GLY A 51 1.47 -3.72 -0.46
C GLY A 51 2.17 -3.13 0.77
N PRO A 52 3.29 -3.71 1.25
CA PRO A 52 3.99 -3.21 2.43
C PRO A 52 4.49 -1.77 2.27
N SER A 53 5.02 -1.44 1.08
CA SER A 53 5.49 -0.08 0.77
C SER A 53 4.34 0.93 0.72
N MET A 54 3.14 0.51 0.31
CA MET A 54 1.96 1.37 0.31
C MET A 54 1.39 1.57 1.72
N LEU A 55 1.46 0.54 2.57
CA LEU A 55 1.01 0.63 3.96
C LEU A 55 1.91 1.55 4.80
N ALA A 56 3.22 1.55 4.54
CA ALA A 56 4.20 2.40 5.21
C ALA A 56 4.25 3.85 4.66
N TYR A 57 3.19 4.32 3.99
CA TYR A 57 3.18 5.68 3.40
C TYR A 57 3.23 6.78 4.45
N TYR A 58 2.46 6.65 5.55
CA TYR A 58 2.55 7.57 6.68
C TYR A 58 3.46 6.98 7.76
N PRO A 59 4.40 7.78 8.32
CA PRO A 59 5.22 7.33 9.42
C PRO A 59 4.35 7.07 10.65
N PRO A 60 4.74 6.13 11.53
CA PRO A 60 4.04 5.88 12.78
C PRO A 60 4.00 7.16 13.63
N GLN A 61 2.81 7.59 14.00
CA GLN A 61 2.60 8.78 14.83
C GLN A 61 2.68 8.42 16.32
N LEU A 62 3.45 9.20 17.07
CA LEU A 62 3.50 9.08 18.53
C LEU A 62 2.23 9.70 19.12
N ASN A 63 1.61 9.00 20.07
CA ASN A 63 0.46 9.50 20.81
C ASN A 63 0.91 9.82 22.22
N LEU A 64 1.15 11.11 22.52
CA LEU A 64 1.66 11.56 23.82
C LEU A 64 0.77 11.10 24.96
N SER A 65 -0.56 11.21 24.83
CA SER A 65 -1.49 10.76 25.88
C SER A 65 -1.36 9.27 26.23
N LYS A 66 -1.03 8.42 25.25
CA LYS A 66 -0.76 6.97 25.50
C LYS A 66 0.59 6.73 26.15
N ILE A 67 1.53 7.65 26.01
CA ILE A 67 2.86 7.57 26.65
C ILE A 67 2.71 7.99 28.10
N VAL A 68 2.07 9.14 28.36
CA VAL A 68 1.76 9.64 29.70
C VAL A 68 1.00 8.60 30.52
N SER A 69 -0.03 7.96 29.94
CA SER A 69 -0.78 6.90 30.62
C SER A 69 0.04 5.64 30.93
N ARG A 70 1.13 5.38 30.21
CA ARG A 70 1.98 4.20 30.44
C ARG A 70 3.09 4.45 31.45
N TYR A 71 3.55 5.70 31.54
CA TYR A 71 4.67 6.11 32.38
C TYR A 71 4.26 7.32 33.24
N PRO A 72 3.38 7.11 34.23
CA PRO A 72 2.90 8.19 35.09
C PRO A 72 4.01 8.84 35.94
N GLU A 73 5.14 8.15 36.14
CA GLU A 73 6.29 8.64 36.90
C GLU A 73 7.04 9.80 36.23
N LEU A 74 6.86 9.98 34.91
CA LEU A 74 7.57 11.02 34.14
C LEU A 74 6.90 12.40 34.24
N ASP A 75 5.72 12.50 34.87
CA ASP A 75 4.91 13.73 35.01
C ASP A 75 4.82 14.57 33.73
N MET A 76 4.73 13.89 32.59
CA MET A 76 4.67 14.53 31.28
C MET A 76 3.26 15.02 30.97
N VAL A 77 3.15 16.19 30.34
CA VAL A 77 1.87 16.77 29.95
C VAL A 77 1.87 17.10 28.46
N ASP A 78 0.72 16.91 27.82
CA ASP A 78 0.48 17.23 26.41
C ASP A 78 -0.05 18.68 26.33
N GLU A 79 0.83 19.62 25.99
CA GLU A 79 0.56 21.07 26.03
C GLU A 79 -0.59 21.47 25.09
N ASP A 80 -0.62 20.91 23.88
CA ASP A 80 -1.67 21.18 22.89
C ASP A 80 -3.05 20.72 23.40
N GLU A 81 -3.09 19.57 24.07
CA GLU A 81 -4.30 19.01 24.65
C GLU A 81 -4.78 19.83 25.86
N GLN A 82 -3.84 20.31 26.69
CA GLN A 82 -4.16 21.17 27.83
C GLN A 82 -4.71 22.52 27.38
N ALA A 83 -4.07 23.15 26.38
CA ALA A 83 -4.58 24.37 25.76
C ALA A 83 -5.99 24.16 25.17
N ARG A 84 -6.24 23.01 24.54
CA ARG A 84 -7.59 22.65 24.05
C ARG A 84 -8.62 22.61 25.18
N PHE A 85 -8.27 22.07 26.35
CA PHE A 85 -9.18 22.02 27.49
C PHE A 85 -9.48 23.42 28.04
N GLU A 86 -8.47 24.25 28.21
CA GLU A 86 -8.62 25.65 28.68
C GLU A 86 -9.53 26.46 27.74
N ASP A 87 -9.34 26.31 26.43
CA ASP A 87 -10.18 26.91 25.39
C ASP A 87 -11.65 26.48 25.51
N VAL A 88 -11.89 25.19 25.75
CA VAL A 88 -13.23 24.64 25.94
C VAL A 88 -13.88 25.22 27.19
N GLU A 89 -13.14 25.31 28.29
CA GLU A 89 -13.64 25.90 29.53
C GLU A 89 -13.98 27.39 29.36
N TYR A 90 -13.11 28.13 28.69
CA TYR A 90 -13.31 29.54 28.40
C TYR A 90 -14.55 29.77 27.53
N LYS A 91 -14.74 28.98 26.47
CA LYS A 91 -15.95 29.01 25.63
C LYS A 91 -17.20 28.67 26.43
N ARG A 92 -17.13 27.68 27.33
CA ARG A 92 -18.23 27.31 28.23
C ARG A 92 -18.61 28.46 29.17
N LYS A 93 -17.62 29.12 29.80
CA LYS A 93 -17.82 30.30 30.66
C LYS A 93 -18.55 31.44 29.93
N ARG A 94 -18.25 31.64 28.65
CA ARG A 94 -18.91 32.67 27.80
C ARG A 94 -20.26 32.26 27.22
N GLY A 95 -20.76 31.06 27.52
CA GLY A 95 -21.97 30.51 26.90
C GLY A 95 -21.83 30.24 25.39
N LYS A 96 -20.58 30.18 24.90
CA LYS A 96 -20.22 29.84 23.51
C LYS A 96 -19.71 28.41 23.38
N GLY A 97 -19.92 27.58 24.40
CA GLY A 97 -19.63 26.15 24.36
C GLY A 97 -20.48 25.45 23.31
N ALA A 98 -19.98 24.31 22.83
CA ALA A 98 -20.75 23.47 21.92
C ALA A 98 -22.11 23.10 22.58
N PRO A 99 -23.23 23.23 21.85
CA PRO A 99 -24.52 22.81 22.40
C PRO A 99 -24.52 21.30 22.67
N LYS A 100 -25.36 20.86 23.62
CA LYS A 100 -25.55 19.44 23.90
C LYS A 100 -25.92 18.69 22.61
N LYS A 101 -25.19 17.62 22.31
CA LYS A 101 -25.51 16.73 21.17
C LYS A 101 -26.91 16.15 21.38
N GLN A 102 -27.79 16.41 20.43
CA GLN A 102 -29.18 15.97 20.47
C GLN A 102 -29.32 14.57 19.87
N GLY A 103 -30.20 13.74 20.44
CA GLY A 103 -30.59 12.46 19.86
C GLY A 103 -31.40 12.63 18.56
N LYS A 104 -31.65 11.52 17.85
CA LYS A 104 -32.51 11.52 16.65
C LYS A 104 -33.91 12.02 17.05
N GLY A 105 -34.31 13.19 16.53
CA GLY A 105 -35.63 13.81 16.80
C GLY A 105 -35.63 14.98 17.79
N GLU A 106 -34.55 15.22 18.55
CA GLU A 106 -34.55 16.22 19.63
C GLU A 106 -34.00 17.61 19.20
N SER A 107 -33.37 17.69 18.04
CA SER A 107 -33.67 18.71 17.03
C SER A 107 -34.14 20.14 17.41
N ARG A 108 -33.31 21.06 17.93
CA ARG A 108 -33.69 22.50 18.03
C ARG A 108 -34.00 23.16 16.68
N ARG A 109 -33.50 22.60 15.57
CA ARG A 109 -33.75 23.08 14.20
C ARG A 109 -35.02 22.46 13.58
N SER A 110 -35.47 21.30 14.06
CA SER A 110 -36.66 20.62 13.52
C SER A 110 -37.97 21.15 14.07
N SER A 111 -37.95 21.87 15.20
CA SER A 111 -39.15 22.49 15.78
C SER A 111 -39.66 23.71 14.99
N GLY A 112 -38.85 24.29 14.10
CA GLY A 112 -39.18 25.51 13.34
C GLY A 112 -39.76 25.27 11.94
N LYS A 113 -39.88 24.02 11.46
CA LYS A 113 -40.44 23.74 10.13
C LYS A 113 -41.98 23.76 10.22
N ARG A 114 -42.58 24.95 10.31
CA ARG A 114 -44.02 25.13 10.06
C ARG A 114 -44.26 24.94 8.56
N ARG A 115 -45.18 24.04 8.23
CA ARG A 115 -45.77 23.89 6.90
C ARG A 115 -46.52 25.17 6.51
#